data_AF-A0A8C0KGL1-F1
#
_entry.id   AF-A0A8C0KGL1-F1
#
_cell.length_a   1.000
_cell.length_b   1.000
_cell.length_c   1.000
_cell.angle_alpha   90.00
_cell.angle_beta   90.00
_cell.angle_gamma   90.00
#
_symmetry.space_group_name_H-M   'P 1'
#
loop_
_entity.id
_entity.type
_entity.pdbx_description
1 polymer ?
#
loop_
_entity_poly.entity_id
_entity_poly.type
_entity_poly.pdbx_seq_one_letter_code
_entity_poly.pdbx_strand_id
1 'polypeptide(L)'
;MSSGLDTDTETDLRVVGCELIQAAGILLRLPQVAMATGQVLFQRFFYTKSFVKHSMEHVSMACVHLASKIEEAPRRIRDVINVFHRLRHLREKKKPVPLLLDQDYVNLKNQIIKAERRVLKELGFCVHVKHPHKIIVMYLQVLECEHNSGKYKKKSHYYRDQRRERSRSYERTGHRYERDHPGHSRHRR
;
A
#
# COMPACT_ATOMS: atom_id res chain seq x y z
N MET A 1 20.33 9.64 10.14
CA MET A 1 19.40 10.13 11.18
C MET A 1 20.06 11.32 11.90
N SER A 2 20.04 12.53 11.32
CA SER A 2 20.82 13.68 11.85
C SER A 2 20.13 15.03 11.60
N SER A 3 18.79 15.07 11.67
CA SER A 3 18.02 16.28 11.31
C SER A 3 17.66 17.18 12.49
N GLY A 4 18.17 16.88 13.70
CA GLY A 4 17.85 17.64 14.92
C GLY A 4 16.40 17.50 15.39
N LEU A 5 15.65 16.52 14.88
CA LEU A 5 14.29 16.22 15.33
C LEU A 5 14.36 15.21 16.48
N ASP A 6 13.61 15.47 17.52
CA ASP A 6 13.56 14.64 18.72
C ASP A 6 12.97 13.24 18.42
N THR A 7 13.48 12.20 19.10
CA THR A 7 13.10 10.81 18.82
C THR A 7 11.64 10.51 19.11
N ASP A 8 11.07 11.13 20.14
CA ASP A 8 9.67 10.93 20.51
C ASP A 8 8.78 11.61 19.48
N THR A 9 9.15 12.83 19.08
CA THR A 9 8.46 13.56 18.00
C THR A 9 8.50 12.79 16.67
N GLU A 10 9.64 12.15 16.33
CA GLU A 10 9.75 11.33 15.13
C GLU A 10 8.80 10.12 15.21
N THR A 11 8.73 9.48 16.37
CA THR A 11 7.88 8.33 16.62
C THR A 11 6.41 8.71 16.50
N ASP A 12 6.00 9.83 17.09
CA ASP A 12 4.65 10.36 16.99
C ASP A 12 4.26 10.67 15.54
N LEU A 13 5.15 11.29 14.77
CA LEU A 13 4.91 11.56 13.34
C LEU A 13 4.75 10.27 12.54
N ARG A 14 5.50 9.22 12.88
CA ARG A 14 5.36 7.90 12.25
C ARG A 14 4.00 7.27 12.57
N VAL A 15 3.57 7.32 13.83
CA VAL A 15 2.28 6.80 14.28
C VAL A 15 1.14 7.55 13.61
N VAL A 16 1.13 8.88 13.71
CA VAL A 16 0.10 9.74 13.10
C VAL A 16 0.02 9.55 11.59
N GLY A 17 1.15 9.43 10.89
CA GLY A 17 1.16 9.15 9.46
C GLY A 17 0.48 7.81 9.12
N CYS A 18 0.78 6.75 9.88
CA CYS A 18 0.13 5.45 9.71
C CYS A 18 -1.37 5.48 10.03
N GLU A 19 -1.79 6.23 11.05
CA GLU A 19 -3.20 6.43 11.40
C GLU A 19 -3.95 7.17 10.29
N LEU A 20 -3.36 8.23 9.72
CA LEU A 20 -3.94 8.95 8.60
C LEU A 20 -4.11 8.07 7.37
N ILE A 21 -3.12 7.22 7.05
CA ILE A 21 -3.19 6.25 5.96
C ILE A 21 -4.34 5.26 6.19
N GLN A 22 -4.48 4.74 7.41
CA GLN A 22 -5.55 3.81 7.78
C GLN A 22 -6.93 4.47 7.67
N ALA A 23 -7.10 5.64 8.31
CA ALA A 23 -8.36 6.38 8.30
C ALA A 23 -8.76 6.79 6.88
N ALA A 24 -7.80 7.26 6.07
CA ALA A 24 -8.04 7.60 4.67
C ALA A 24 -8.43 6.37 3.85
N GLY A 25 -7.76 5.23 4.06
CA GLY A 25 -8.08 4.00 3.37
C GLY A 25 -9.48 3.47 3.68
N ILE A 26 -9.94 3.57 4.93
CA ILE A 26 -11.32 3.24 5.32
C ILE A 26 -12.32 4.13 4.58
N LEU A 27 -12.10 5.45 4.57
CA LEU A 27 -12.99 6.40 3.90
C LEU A 27 -13.00 6.23 2.37
N LEU A 28 -11.87 5.86 1.78
CA LEU A 28 -11.74 5.55 0.35
C LEU A 28 -12.19 4.12 -0.02
N ARG A 29 -12.61 3.32 0.97
CA ARG A 29 -12.98 1.91 0.82
C ARG A 29 -11.87 1.11 0.10
N LEU A 30 -10.63 1.26 0.57
CA LEU A 30 -9.48 0.48 0.09
C LEU A 30 -9.47 -0.90 0.77
N PRO A 31 -8.96 -1.95 0.09
CA PRO A 31 -8.74 -3.23 0.74
C PRO A 31 -7.68 -3.11 1.84
N GLN A 32 -7.77 -3.94 2.88
CA GLN A 32 -6.82 -3.92 4.01
C GLN A 32 -5.37 -4.10 3.56
N VAL A 33 -5.14 -4.88 2.50
CA VAL A 33 -3.82 -5.08 1.89
C VAL A 33 -3.25 -3.75 1.37
N ALA A 34 -4.05 -2.91 0.71
CA ALA A 34 -3.61 -1.61 0.22
C ALA A 34 -3.29 -0.63 1.34
N MET A 35 -4.07 -0.63 2.43
CA MET A 35 -3.78 0.19 3.61
C MET A 35 -2.45 -0.22 4.27
N ALA A 36 -2.25 -1.53 4.45
CA ALA A 36 -1.00 -2.07 4.97
C ALA A 36 0.19 -1.79 4.06
N THR A 37 0.03 -1.93 2.73
CA THR A 37 1.07 -1.57 1.74
C THR A 37 1.43 -0.09 1.88
N GLY A 38 0.43 0.80 1.97
CA GLY A 38 0.65 2.23 2.17
C GLY A 38 1.46 2.55 3.43
N GLN A 39 1.14 1.92 4.56
CA GLN A 39 1.88 2.10 5.83
C GLN A 39 3.33 1.62 5.71
N VAL A 40 3.57 0.47 5.07
CA VAL A 40 4.93 -0.05 4.86
C VAL A 40 5.75 0.89 3.97
N LEU A 41 5.16 1.40 2.88
CA LEU A 41 5.86 2.36 2.00
C LEU A 41 6.21 3.64 2.75
N PHE A 42 5.29 4.16 3.57
CA PHE A 42 5.50 5.34 4.38
C PHE A 42 6.64 5.16 5.39
N GLN A 43 6.63 4.04 6.13
CA GLN A 43 7.67 3.72 7.11
C GLN A 43 9.04 3.53 6.47
N ARG A 44 9.10 2.81 5.33
CA ARG A 44 10.36 2.63 4.57
C ARG A 44 10.90 3.97 4.06
N PHE A 45 10.04 4.87 3.60
CA PHE A 45 10.47 6.19 3.13
C PHE A 45 11.09 7.01 4.26
N PHE A 46 10.43 7.11 5.41
CA PHE A 46 10.95 7.88 6.55
C PHE A 46 12.05 7.15 7.33
N TYR A 47 12.31 5.87 7.05
CA TYR A 47 13.52 5.21 7.55
C TYR A 47 14.79 5.85 6.97
N THR A 48 14.75 6.28 5.70
CA THR A 48 15.89 6.92 5.02
C THR A 48 15.79 8.44 4.92
N LYS A 49 14.57 8.99 4.93
CA LYS A 49 14.29 10.43 4.78
C LYS A 49 13.84 11.09 6.07
N SER A 50 14.08 12.39 6.14
CA SER A 50 13.76 13.21 7.30
C SER A 50 12.37 13.84 7.20
N PHE A 51 11.63 13.83 8.31
CA PHE A 51 10.38 14.57 8.48
C PHE A 51 10.55 16.10 8.40
N VAL A 52 11.74 16.63 8.68
CA VAL A 52 12.03 18.07 8.53
C VAL A 52 12.04 18.48 7.06
N LYS A 53 12.50 17.59 6.17
CA LYS A 53 12.65 17.87 4.73
C LYS A 53 11.41 17.49 3.91
N HIS A 54 10.55 16.64 4.46
CA HIS A 54 9.42 16.05 3.76
C HIS A 54 8.17 16.08 4.64
N SER A 55 7.14 16.80 4.20
CA SER A 55 5.84 16.83 4.90
C SER A 55 5.26 15.42 5.03
N MET A 56 5.01 15.02 6.27
CA MET A 56 4.37 13.75 6.62
C MET A 56 3.01 13.60 5.93
N GLU A 57 2.20 14.67 5.85
CA GLU A 57 0.88 14.63 5.21
C GLU A 57 0.96 14.40 3.70
N HIS A 58 1.86 15.12 3.02
CA HIS A 58 2.06 14.95 1.57
C HIS A 58 2.54 13.54 1.22
N VAL A 59 3.48 13.01 2.01
CA VAL A 59 3.99 11.64 1.82
C VAL A 59 2.90 10.62 2.13
N SER A 60 2.09 10.82 3.18
CA SER A 60 0.98 9.93 3.52
C SER A 60 -0.06 9.85 2.38
N MET A 61 -0.46 11.00 1.82
CA MET A 61 -1.35 11.05 0.64
C MET A 61 -0.74 10.33 -0.56
N ALA A 62 0.55 10.55 -0.82
CA ALA A 62 1.26 9.89 -1.90
C ALA A 62 1.33 8.36 -1.69
N CYS A 63 1.59 7.90 -0.47
CA CYS A 63 1.62 6.48 -0.13
C CYS A 63 0.24 5.82 -0.31
N VAL A 64 -0.85 6.46 0.10
CA VAL A 64 -2.22 5.96 -0.15
C VAL A 64 -2.51 5.88 -1.65
N HIS A 65 -2.19 6.93 -2.40
CA HIS A 65 -2.41 6.97 -3.85
C HIS A 65 -1.60 5.89 -4.56
N LEU A 66 -0.32 5.75 -4.23
CA LEU A 66 0.59 4.76 -4.80
C LEU A 66 0.16 3.33 -4.44
N ALA A 67 -0.14 3.05 -3.17
CA ALA A 67 -0.57 1.73 -2.71
C ALA A 67 -1.88 1.28 -3.38
N SER A 68 -2.81 2.21 -3.61
CA SER A 68 -4.04 1.92 -4.34
C SER A 68 -3.79 1.42 -5.77
N LYS A 69 -2.74 1.92 -6.43
CA LYS A 69 -2.32 1.46 -7.76
C LYS A 69 -1.64 0.10 -7.70
N ILE A 70 -0.75 -0.11 -6.73
CA ILE A 70 0.01 -1.36 -6.56
C ILE A 70 -0.91 -2.55 -6.29
N GLU A 71 -1.96 -2.35 -5.49
CA GLU A 71 -2.92 -3.40 -5.13
C GLU A 71 -4.13 -3.46 -6.08
N GLU A 72 -4.02 -2.90 -7.29
CA GLU A 72 -5.05 -2.95 -8.33
C GLU A 72 -6.44 -2.41 -7.87
N ALA A 73 -6.43 -1.45 -6.95
CA ALA A 73 -7.62 -0.77 -6.43
C ALA A 73 -7.49 0.76 -6.56
N PRO A 74 -7.18 1.31 -7.76
CA PRO A 74 -6.78 2.69 -7.92
C PRO A 74 -7.87 3.68 -7.45
N ARG A 75 -7.42 4.80 -6.89
CA ARG A 75 -8.27 5.94 -6.51
C ARG A 75 -7.81 7.21 -7.20
N ARG A 76 -8.76 8.09 -7.55
CA ARG A 76 -8.41 9.38 -8.13
C ARG A 76 -7.71 10.24 -7.08
N ILE A 77 -6.68 10.97 -7.47
CA ILE A 77 -5.95 11.85 -6.55
C ILE A 77 -6.86 12.89 -5.88
N ARG A 78 -7.90 13.35 -6.57
CA ARG A 78 -8.93 14.24 -6.01
C ARG A 78 -9.62 13.63 -4.80
N ASP A 79 -9.97 12.35 -4.87
CA ASP A 79 -10.67 11.66 -3.79
C ASP A 79 -9.76 11.52 -2.57
N VAL A 80 -8.47 11.23 -2.80
CA VAL A 80 -7.45 11.20 -1.74
C VAL A 80 -7.34 12.57 -1.06
N ILE A 81 -7.22 13.65 -1.84
CA ILE A 81 -7.14 15.02 -1.30
C ILE A 81 -8.39 15.36 -0.49
N ASN A 82 -9.59 15.08 -1.02
CA ASN A 82 -10.86 15.35 -0.32
C ASN A 82 -10.96 14.59 1.01
N VAL A 83 -10.52 13.34 1.03
CA VAL A 83 -10.52 12.53 2.26
C VAL A 83 -9.55 13.07 3.29
N PHE A 84 -8.32 13.43 2.91
CA PHE A 84 -7.36 14.04 3.83
C PHE A 84 -7.82 15.41 4.32
N HIS A 85 -8.45 16.21 3.46
CA HIS A 85 -9.07 17.48 3.84
C HIS A 85 -10.16 17.27 4.90
N ARG A 86 -11.03 16.27 4.71
CA ARG A 86 -12.05 15.89 5.69
C ARG A 86 -11.45 15.39 7.00
N LEU A 87 -10.42 14.56 6.95
CA LEU A 87 -9.73 14.03 8.14
C LEU A 87 -9.10 15.15 8.98
N ARG A 88 -8.51 16.15 8.32
CA ARG A 88 -7.98 17.34 8.99
C ARG A 88 -9.07 18.10 9.75
N HIS A 89 -10.21 18.36 9.12
CA HIS A 89 -11.34 19.04 9.78
C HIS A 89 -11.87 18.23 10.97
N LEU A 90 -11.92 16.90 10.84
CA LEU A 90 -12.37 16.02 11.91
C LEU A 90 -11.43 16.06 13.12
N ARG A 91 -10.11 16.08 12.90
CA ARG A 91 -9.11 16.23 13.97
C ARG A 91 -9.18 17.60 14.64
N GLU A 92 -9.45 18.66 13.87
CA GLU A 92 -9.60 20.02 14.37
C GLU A 92 -10.98 20.29 15.01
N LYS A 93 -11.89 19.29 15.07
CA LYS A 93 -13.29 19.42 15.53
C LYS A 93 -14.08 20.53 14.81
N LYS A 94 -13.72 20.82 13.55
CA LYS A 94 -14.37 21.82 12.71
C LYS A 94 -15.46 21.19 11.86
N LYS A 95 -16.45 21.99 11.47
CA LYS A 95 -17.45 21.55 10.49
C LYS A 95 -16.74 21.27 9.15
N PRO A 96 -17.07 20.16 8.47
CA PRO A 96 -16.45 19.84 7.18
C PRO A 96 -16.89 20.88 6.14
N VAL A 97 -15.93 21.63 5.62
CA VAL A 97 -16.14 22.61 4.55
C VAL A 97 -15.81 21.96 3.21
N PRO A 98 -16.55 22.27 2.13
CA PRO A 98 -16.16 21.86 0.79
C PRO A 98 -14.78 22.39 0.42
N LEU A 99 -13.95 21.56 -0.20
CA LEU A 99 -12.65 21.96 -0.71
C LEU A 99 -12.83 22.90 -1.91
N LEU A 100 -12.30 24.11 -1.83
CA LEU A 100 -12.28 25.06 -2.95
C LEU A 100 -11.24 24.65 -3.99
N LEU A 101 -11.60 24.74 -5.27
CA LEU A 101 -10.74 24.38 -6.40
C LEU A 101 -9.85 25.55 -6.82
N ASP A 102 -9.05 26.03 -5.87
CA ASP A 102 -8.21 27.21 -6.07
C ASP A 102 -6.78 26.83 -6.49
N GLN A 103 -5.92 27.83 -6.66
CA GLN A 103 -4.51 27.62 -6.98
C GLN A 103 -3.80 26.74 -5.95
N ASP A 104 -4.21 26.81 -4.68
CA ASP A 104 -3.67 25.98 -3.60
C ASP A 104 -3.98 24.49 -3.78
N TYR A 105 -5.17 24.15 -4.28
CA TYR A 105 -5.52 22.77 -4.62
C TYR A 105 -4.61 22.23 -5.74
N VAL A 106 -4.36 23.04 -6.77
CA VAL A 106 -3.46 22.68 -7.87
C VAL A 106 -2.03 22.48 -7.36
N ASN A 107 -1.56 23.38 -6.49
CA ASN A 107 -0.26 23.29 -5.86
C ASN A 107 -0.13 22.02 -5.00
N LEU A 108 -1.13 21.73 -4.16
CA LEU A 108 -1.18 20.53 -3.32
C LEU A 108 -1.14 19.26 -4.17
N LYS A 109 -1.97 19.18 -5.20
CA LYS A 109 -1.96 18.07 -6.16
C LYS A 109 -0.57 17.85 -6.75
N ASN A 110 0.11 18.92 -7.15
CA ASN A 110 1.48 18.85 -7.68
C ASN A 110 2.49 18.39 -6.62
N GLN A 111 2.35 18.80 -5.37
CA GLN A 111 3.20 18.33 -4.27
C GLN A 111 3.02 16.84 -4.00
N ILE A 112 1.78 16.33 -4.04
CA ILE A 112 1.50 14.90 -3.88
C ILE A 112 2.12 14.09 -5.01
N ILE A 113 1.99 14.53 -6.26
CA ILE A 113 2.61 13.86 -7.41
C ILE A 113 4.15 13.87 -7.30
N LYS A 114 4.74 14.98 -6.85
CA LYS A 114 6.19 15.08 -6.59
C LYS A 114 6.61 14.15 -5.44
N ALA A 115 5.83 14.07 -4.36
CA ALA A 115 6.09 13.20 -3.23
C ALA A 115 6.02 11.72 -3.64
N GLU A 116 5.04 11.33 -4.46
CA GLU A 116 4.92 9.98 -5.00
C GLU A 116 6.18 9.58 -5.80
N ARG A 117 6.66 10.44 -6.69
CA ARG A 117 7.91 10.20 -7.43
C ARG A 117 9.12 10.05 -6.51
N ARG A 118 9.17 10.83 -5.43
CA ARG A 118 10.25 10.72 -4.42
C ARG A 118 10.19 9.40 -3.68
N VAL A 119 9.00 8.93 -3.30
CA VAL A 119 8.81 7.62 -2.65
C VAL A 119 9.30 6.51 -3.58
N LEU A 120 8.90 6.52 -4.86
CA LEU A 120 9.35 5.52 -5.84
C LEU A 120 10.87 5.51 -6.03
N LYS A 121 11.47 6.70 -6.18
CA LYS A 121 12.92 6.85 -6.34
C LYS A 121 13.67 6.34 -5.11
N GLU A 122 13.19 6.67 -3.92
CA GLU A 122 13.87 6.30 -2.68
C GLU A 122 13.81 4.80 -2.40
N LEU A 123 12.68 4.17 -2.73
CA LEU A 123 12.51 2.73 -2.56
C LEU A 123 13.11 1.93 -3.71
N GLY A 124 13.72 2.57 -4.71
CA GLY A 124 14.26 1.88 -5.89
C GLY A 124 13.20 1.07 -6.65
N PHE A 125 11.95 1.53 -6.66
CA PHE A 125 10.79 0.80 -7.20
C PHE A 125 10.49 -0.56 -6.52
N CYS A 126 11.12 -0.87 -5.39
CA CYS A 126 10.83 -2.05 -4.56
C CYS A 126 9.56 -1.85 -3.72
N VAL A 127 8.41 -1.77 -4.41
CA VAL A 127 7.12 -1.43 -3.81
C VAL A 127 6.23 -2.63 -3.49
N HIS A 128 6.62 -3.85 -3.91
CA HIS A 128 5.86 -5.05 -3.60
C HIS A 128 6.07 -5.44 -2.12
N VAL A 129 4.97 -5.67 -1.40
CA VAL A 129 4.99 -6.00 0.03
C VAL A 129 4.28 -7.32 0.26
N LYS A 130 4.98 -8.28 0.87
CA LYS A 130 4.38 -9.52 1.36
C LYS A 130 3.89 -9.32 2.78
N HIS A 131 2.60 -9.17 2.96
CA HIS A 131 1.99 -8.98 4.28
C HIS A 131 1.84 -10.30 5.04
N PRO A 132 2.07 -10.32 6.38
CA PRO A 132 1.93 -11.51 7.20
C PRO A 132 0.47 -11.94 7.43
N HIS A 133 -0.52 -11.18 6.94
CA HIS A 133 -1.96 -11.41 7.17
C HIS A 133 -2.38 -12.86 6.91
N LYS A 134 -1.89 -13.47 5.82
CA LYS A 134 -2.22 -14.86 5.48
C LYS A 134 -1.70 -15.85 6.51
N ILE A 135 -0.52 -15.60 7.08
CA ILE A 135 0.10 -16.45 8.09
C ILE A 135 -0.68 -16.33 9.40
N ILE A 136 -1.04 -15.10 9.79
CA ILE A 136 -1.83 -14.85 11.01
C ILE A 136 -3.19 -15.57 10.93
N VAL A 137 -3.92 -15.43 9.81
CA VAL A 137 -5.19 -16.12 9.61
C VAL A 137 -5.03 -17.64 9.65
N MET A 138 -3.96 -18.17 9.07
CA MET A 138 -3.66 -19.60 9.12
C MET A 138 -3.45 -20.07 10.56
N TYR A 139 -2.66 -19.36 11.37
CA TYR A 139 -2.45 -19.72 12.77
C TYR A 139 -3.73 -19.63 13.60
N LEU A 140 -4.51 -18.56 13.45
CA LEU A 140 -5.80 -18.43 14.15
C LEU A 140 -6.72 -19.60 13.83
N GLN A 141 -6.80 -20.00 12.55
CA GLN A 141 -7.60 -21.16 12.15
C GLN A 141 -7.07 -22.48 12.71
N VAL A 142 -5.76 -22.68 12.79
CA VAL A 142 -5.17 -23.87 13.43
C VAL A 142 -5.59 -23.92 14.90
N LEU A 143 -5.40 -22.82 15.64
CA LEU A 143 -5.72 -22.73 17.07
C LEU A 143 -7.22 -22.91 17.36
N GLU A 144 -8.10 -22.34 16.54
CA GLU A 144 -9.54 -22.53 16.63
C GLU A 144 -9.96 -23.99 16.37
N CYS A 145 -9.19 -24.71 15.56
CA CYS A 145 -9.53 -26.06 15.17
C CYS A 145 -8.96 -27.13 16.09
N GLU A 146 -7.90 -26.83 16.84
CA GLU A 146 -7.53 -27.64 18.01
C GLU A 146 -8.66 -27.64 19.06
N HIS A 147 -9.35 -26.51 19.23
CA HIS A 147 -10.53 -26.43 20.10
C HIS A 147 -11.79 -27.12 19.52
N ASN A 148 -11.83 -27.45 18.22
CA ASN A 148 -13.02 -27.96 17.53
C ASN A 148 -12.68 -29.09 16.53
N SER A 149 -11.93 -30.09 17.04
CA SER A 149 -11.21 -31.14 16.31
C SER A 149 -12.01 -31.93 15.26
N GLY A 150 -13.34 -32.05 15.41
CA GLY A 150 -14.20 -32.80 14.47
C GLY A 150 -14.37 -32.15 13.09
N LYS A 151 -14.21 -30.82 12.96
CA LYS A 151 -14.46 -30.09 11.69
C LYS A 151 -13.21 -29.91 10.82
N TYR A 152 -12.01 -30.16 11.35
CA TYR A 152 -10.75 -29.80 10.70
C TYR A 152 -10.34 -30.72 9.55
N LYS A 153 -10.64 -32.02 9.64
CA LYS A 153 -10.32 -32.99 8.58
C LYS A 153 -10.91 -32.58 7.23
N LYS A 154 -12.13 -32.02 7.20
CA LYS A 154 -12.78 -31.55 5.96
C LYS A 154 -12.16 -30.26 5.40
N LYS A 155 -11.78 -29.31 6.27
CA LYS A 155 -11.24 -28.00 5.87
C LYS A 155 -9.77 -28.08 5.41
N SER A 156 -8.99 -28.97 6.01
CA SER A 156 -7.59 -29.23 5.63
C SER A 156 -7.46 -29.79 4.20
N HIS A 157 -8.36 -30.70 3.81
CA HIS A 157 -8.44 -31.21 2.44
C HIS A 157 -8.73 -30.08 1.43
N TYR A 158 -9.67 -29.18 1.74
CA TYR A 158 -10.03 -28.04 0.88
C TYR A 158 -8.86 -27.09 0.59
N TYR A 159 -8.07 -26.72 1.61
CA TYR A 159 -6.91 -25.84 1.42
C TYR A 159 -5.74 -26.53 0.72
N ARG A 160 -5.61 -27.86 0.83
CA ARG A 160 -4.58 -28.63 0.12
C ARG A 160 -4.85 -28.69 -1.39
N ASP A 161 -6.11 -28.77 -1.77
CA ASP A 161 -6.53 -28.75 -3.19
C ASP A 161 -6.41 -27.35 -3.80
N GLN A 162 -6.78 -26.28 -3.08
CA GLN A 162 -6.60 -24.90 -3.54
C GLN A 162 -5.13 -24.50 -3.79
N ARG A 163 -4.18 -25.04 -2.99
CA ARG A 163 -2.75 -24.82 -3.24
C ARG A 163 -2.28 -25.53 -4.50
N ARG A 164 -2.81 -26.72 -4.82
CA ARG A 164 -2.50 -27.45 -6.06
C ARG A 164 -3.02 -26.73 -7.31
N GLU A 165 -4.21 -26.13 -7.24
CA GLU A 165 -4.79 -25.37 -8.34
C GLU A 165 -4.01 -24.08 -8.63
N ARG A 166 -3.54 -23.37 -7.60
CA ARG A 166 -2.72 -22.16 -7.79
C ARG A 166 -1.34 -22.48 -8.38
N SER A 167 -0.67 -23.55 -7.95
CA SER A 167 0.62 -23.96 -8.53
C SER A 167 0.52 -24.24 -10.03
N ARG A 168 -0.54 -24.94 -10.47
CA ARG A 168 -0.84 -25.20 -11.89
C ARG A 168 -1.15 -23.93 -12.69
N SER A 169 -1.54 -22.85 -12.03
CA SER A 169 -1.87 -21.58 -12.69
C SER A 169 -0.62 -20.79 -13.05
N TYR A 170 0.45 -20.89 -12.25
CA TYR A 170 1.76 -20.30 -12.55
C TYR A 170 2.53 -21.09 -13.62
N GLU A 171 2.34 -22.41 -13.68
CA GLU A 171 2.93 -23.27 -14.74
C GLU A 171 2.29 -23.00 -16.12
N ARG A 172 0.98 -22.66 -16.17
CA ARG A 172 0.29 -22.34 -17.43
C ARG A 172 0.67 -20.99 -18.03
N THR A 173 1.05 -20.00 -17.22
CA THR A 173 1.50 -18.69 -17.72
C THR A 173 2.95 -18.70 -18.20
N GLY A 174 3.82 -19.57 -17.65
CA GLY A 174 5.21 -19.72 -18.10
C GLY A 174 5.32 -20.23 -19.54
N HIS A 175 4.47 -21.18 -19.93
CA HIS A 175 4.52 -21.82 -21.25
C HIS A 175 4.08 -20.94 -22.44
N ARG A 176 3.53 -19.74 -22.18
CA ARG A 176 3.15 -18.78 -23.23
C ARG A 176 4.31 -17.86 -23.61
N TYR A 177 5.28 -17.61 -22.72
CA TYR A 177 6.41 -16.72 -23.01
C TYR A 177 7.54 -17.38 -23.82
N GLU A 178 7.59 -18.71 -23.90
CA GLU A 178 8.61 -19.43 -24.69
C GLU A 178 8.23 -19.67 -26.16
N ARG A 179 6.98 -19.39 -26.59
CA ARG A 179 6.55 -19.65 -27.97
C ARG A 179 6.67 -18.48 -28.94
N ASP A 180 6.88 -17.26 -28.46
CA ASP A 180 6.78 -16.04 -29.29
C ASP A 180 8.13 -15.37 -29.61
N HIS A 181 9.24 -16.12 -29.61
CA HIS A 181 10.55 -15.62 -30.07
C HIS A 181 11.03 -16.37 -31.32
N PRO A 182 10.72 -15.89 -32.53
CA PRO A 182 11.35 -16.39 -33.75
C PRO A 182 12.81 -15.90 -33.81
N GLY A 183 13.74 -16.85 -33.83
CA GLY A 183 15.17 -16.58 -33.96
C GLY A 183 15.49 -15.83 -35.25
N HIS A 184 16.16 -14.67 -35.12
CA HIS A 184 16.80 -14.01 -36.24
C HIS A 184 18.01 -14.84 -36.70
N SER A 185 17.77 -15.71 -37.69
CA SER A 185 18.82 -16.33 -38.48
C SER A 185 19.28 -15.40 -39.60
N ARG A 186 20.60 -15.23 -39.63
CA ARG A 186 21.43 -14.55 -40.62
C ARG A 186 20.99 -14.87 -42.07
N HIS A 187 20.87 -13.84 -42.90
CA HIS A 187 20.94 -14.01 -44.35
C HIS A 187 22.31 -13.56 -44.86
N ARG A 188 23.13 -14.54 -45.24
CA ARG A 188 24.15 -14.38 -46.28
C ARG A 188 23.43 -14.30 -47.62
N ARG A 189 23.73 -13.28 -48.41
CA ARG A 189 24.26 -13.35 -49.77
C ARG A 189 24.55 -11.93 -50.25
#